data_AF-A0A7C5KD49-F1
#
_entry.id   AF-A0A7C5KD49-F1
#
_cell.length_a   1.000
_cell.length_b   1.000
_cell.length_c   1.000
_cell.angle_alpha   90.00
_cell.angle_beta   90.00
_cell.angle_gamma   90.00
#
_symmetry.space_group_name_H-M   'P 1'
#
loop_
_entity.id
_entity.type
_entity.pdbx_description
1 polymer ?
#
loop_
_entity_poly.entity_id
_entity_poly.type
_entity_poly.pdbx_seq_one_letter_code
_entity_poly.pdbx_strand_id
1 'polypeptide(L)' 'MYMAPTDSWYLERVIFLIAGIFILLSLFFGFIWSPYWFILTFLVGINLIIFALTGFCIMANILYKLGLKSKIK' A
#
# COMPACT_ATOMS: atom_id res chain seq x y z
N MET A 1 13.03 20.34 -4.19
CA MET A 1 12.12 19.25 -4.59
C MET A 1 12.84 17.94 -4.35
N TYR A 2 12.32 17.10 -3.45
CA TYR A 2 12.86 15.74 -3.28
C TYR A 2 12.26 14.83 -4.36
N MET A 3 13.12 14.20 -5.15
CA MET A 3 12.73 13.19 -6.14
C MET A 3 13.30 11.86 -5.68
N ALA A 4 12.42 10.89 -5.38
CA ALA A 4 12.86 9.56 -5.00
C ALA A 4 13.52 8.86 -6.21
N PRO A 5 14.73 8.28 -6.05
CA PRO A 5 15.41 7.56 -7.14
C PRO A 5 14.57 6.38 -7.64
N THR A 6 14.55 6.18 -8.96
CA THR A 6 13.71 5.17 -9.64
C THR A 6 14.47 3.96 -10.17
N ASP A 7 15.78 3.90 -9.95
CA ASP A 7 16.66 2.82 -10.39
C ASP A 7 16.33 1.43 -9.81
N SER A 8 15.50 1.31 -8.78
CA SER A 8 15.12 0.01 -8.23
C SER A 8 13.68 -0.02 -7.74
N TRP A 9 12.96 -1.08 -8.10
CA TRP A 9 11.67 -1.42 -7.50
C TRP A 9 11.91 -2.13 -6.16
N TYR A 10 12.09 -1.34 -5.11
CA TYR A 10 12.15 -1.85 -3.74
C TYR A 10 10.75 -2.01 -3.15
N LEU A 11 10.63 -2.91 -2.16
CA LEU A 11 9.39 -3.39 -1.57
C LEU A 11 8.43 -2.25 -1.18
N GLU A 12 8.94 -1.22 -0.51
CA GLU A 12 8.16 -0.04 -0.08
C GLU A 12 7.53 0.73 -1.24
N ARG A 13 8.27 0.88 -2.35
CA ARG A 13 7.75 1.57 -3.54
C ARG A 13 6.58 0.82 -4.17
N VAL A 14 6.67 -0.51 -4.21
CA VAL A 14 5.58 -1.36 -4.71
C VAL A 14 4.37 -1.29 -3.77
N ILE A 15 4.58 -1.27 -2.46
CA ILE A 15 3.49 -1.10 -1.48
C ILE A 15 2.74 0.21 -1.71
N PHE A 16 3.45 1.33 -1.85
CA PHE A 16 2.79 2.63 -2.09
C PHE A 16 1.98 2.64 -3.39
N LEU A 17 2.50 2.02 -4.45
CA LEU A 17 1.79 1.92 -5.73
C LEU A 17 0.52 1.06 -5.61
N ILE A 18 0.62 -0.13 -5.01
CA ILE A 18 -0.52 -1.02 -4.80
C ILE A 18 -1.56 -0.36 -3.90
N ALA A 19 -1.14 0.26 -2.79
CA ALA A 19 -2.03 0.95 -1.86
C ALA A 19 -2.80 2.07 -2.56
N GLY A 20 -2.12 2.89 -3.37
CA GLY A 20 -2.76 3.95 -4.15
C GLY A 20 -3.82 3.42 -5.13
N ILE A 21 -3.51 2.35 -5.87
CA ILE A 21 -4.46 1.70 -6.78
C ILE A 21 -5.67 1.18 -5.99
N PHE A 22 -5.43 0.50 -4.86
CA PHE A 22 -6.50 -0.06 -4.05
C PHE A 22 -7.44 1.02 -3.50
N ILE A 23 -6.89 2.16 -3.08
CA ILE A 23 -7.67 3.31 -2.59
C ILE A 23 -8.52 3.90 -3.72
N LEU A 24 -7.94 4.12 -4.91
CA LEU A 24 -8.68 4.65 -6.06
C LEU A 24 -9.81 3.70 -6.51
N LEU A 25 -9.52 2.39 -6.57
CA LEU A 25 -10.53 1.38 -6.89
C LEU A 25 -11.66 1.38 -5.86
N SER A 26 -11.30 1.45 -4.57
CA SER A 26 -12.28 1.43 -3.48
C SER A 26 -13.13 2.69 -3.46
N LEU A 27 -12.55 3.86 -3.77
CA LEU A 27 -13.30 5.10 -3.93
C LEU A 27 -14.29 5.03 -5.09
N PHE A 28 -13.84 4.52 -6.23
CA PHE A 28 -14.67 4.37 -7.42
C PHE A 28 -15.85 3.42 -7.15
N PHE A 29 -15.61 2.30 -6.48
CA PHE A 29 -16.67 1.38 -6.06
C PHE A 29 -17.59 1.95 -4.98
N GLY A 30 -17.05 2.76 -4.06
CA GLY A 30 -17.82 3.44 -3.02
C GLY A 30 -18.86 4.41 -3.57
N PHE A 31 -18.58 5.03 -4.72
CA PHE A 31 -19.53 5.88 -5.43
C PHE A 31 -20.61 5.11 -6.18
N ILE A 32 -20.29 3.92 -6.73
CA ILE A 32 -21.18 3.21 -7.66
C ILE A 32 -22.04 2.14 -6.95
N TRP A 33 -21.51 1.46 -5.93
CA TRP A 33 -22.18 0.30 -5.33
C TRP A 33 -22.70 0.56 -3.91
N SER A 34 -21.88 1.05 -2.98
CA SER A 34 -22.33 1.28 -1.60
C SER A 34 -21.26 1.96 -0.75
N PRO A 35 -21.63 2.83 0.21
CA PRO A 35 -20.70 3.50 1.12
C PRO A 35 -19.92 2.53 2.04
N TYR A 36 -20.33 1.27 2.15
CA TYR A 36 -19.56 0.24 2.87
C TYR A 36 -18.15 0.01 2.30
N TRP A 37 -17.88 0.36 1.04
CA TRP A 37 -16.54 0.27 0.46
C TRP A 37 -15.52 1.24 1.06
N PHE A 38 -15.97 2.34 1.69
CA PHE A 38 -15.07 3.25 2.39
C PHE A 38 -14.41 2.62 3.62
N ILE A 39 -15.04 1.60 4.22
CA ILE A 39 -14.46 0.85 5.35
C ILE A 39 -13.19 0.12 4.90
N LEU A 40 -13.17 -0.44 3.69
CA LEU A 40 -11.98 -1.06 3.11
C LEU A 40 -10.86 -0.04 2.90
N THR A 41 -11.19 1.12 2.33
CA THR A 41 -10.24 2.23 2.14
C THR A 41 -9.67 2.70 3.47
N PHE A 42 -10.50 2.81 4.50
CA PHE A 42 -10.09 3.21 5.85
C PHE A 42 -9.15 2.17 6.48
N LEU A 43 -9.45 0.88 6.32
CA LEU A 43 -8.60 -0.20 6.79
C LEU A 43 -7.21 -0.19 6.12
N VAL A 44 -7.17 0.04 4.80
CA VAL A 44 -5.91 0.17 4.04
C VAL A 44 -5.12 1.39 4.53
N GLY A 45 -5.79 2.52 4.78
CA GLY A 45 -5.17 3.72 5.33
C GLY A 45 -4.53 3.49 6.71
N ILE A 46 -5.25 2.84 7.63
CA ILE A 46 -4.71 2.46 8.95
C ILE A 46 -3.49 1.55 8.80
N ASN A 47 -3.53 0.56 7.91
CA ASN A 47 -2.39 -0.31 7.67
C ASN A 47 -1.15 0.46 7.17
N LEU A 48 -1.35 1.50 6.35
CA LEU A 48 -0.25 2.38 5.91
C LEU A 48 0.33 3.21 7.06
N ILE A 49 -0.53 3.71 7.97
CA ILE A 49 -0.10 4.46 9.15
C ILE A 49 0.69 3.55 10.10
N ILE A 50 0.19 2.34 10.36
CA ILE A 50 0.88 1.34 11.19
C ILE A 50 2.22 0.98 10.54
N PHE A 51 2.28 0.83 9.22
CA PHE A 51 3.53 0.58 8.50
C PHE A 51 4.55 1.70 8.70
N ALA A 52 4.13 2.96 8.61
CA ALA A 52 5.03 4.10 8.84
C ALA A 52 5.52 4.18 10.30
N LEU A 53 4.72 3.74 11.28
CA LEU A 53 5.06 3.82 12.70
C LEU A 53 5.83 2.61 13.23
N THR A 54 5.45 1.40 12.82
CA THR A 54 5.97 0.13 13.35
C THR A 54 6.72 -0.72 12.32
N GLY A 55 6.65 -0.37 11.04
CA GLY A 55 7.19 -1.19 9.94
C GLY A 55 6.36 -2.44 9.63
N PHE A 56 5.22 -2.65 10.31
CA PHE A 56 4.37 -3.82 10.10
C PHE A 56 3.31 -3.54 9.03
N CYS A 57 3.38 -4.26 7.91
CA CYS A 57 2.34 -4.24 6.87
C CYS A 57 2.07 -5.65 6.38
N ILE A 58 0.80 -6.08 6.42
CA ILE A 58 0.38 -7.40 5.95
C ILE A 58 0.72 -7.57 4.46
N MET A 59 0.47 -6.53 3.67
CA MET A 59 0.82 -6.50 2.24
C MET A 59 2.33 -6.64 2.04
N ALA A 60 3.13 -5.94 2.84
CA ALA A 60 4.59 -6.06 2.79
C ALA A 60 5.05 -7.50 3.06
N ASN A 61 4.47 -8.16 4.06
CA ASN A 61 4.81 -9.54 4.42
C ASN A 61 4.41 -10.54 3.33
N ILE A 62 3.27 -10.30 2.66
CA ILE A 62 2.82 -11.09 1.49
C ILE A 62 3.79 -10.90 0.31
N LEU A 63 4.15 -9.65 -0.02
CA LEU A 63 5.08 -9.35 -1.11
C LEU A 63 6.50 -9.87 -0.81
N TYR A 64 6.93 -9.83 0.45
CA TYR A 64 8.18 -10.43 0.90
C TYR A 64 8.17 -11.94 0.69
N LYS A 65 7.07 -12.63 1.04
CA LYS A 65 6.88 -14.06 0.75
C LYS A 65 6.84 -14.39 -0.74
N LEU A 66 6.38 -13.48 -1.59
CA LEU A 66 6.38 -13.61 -3.05
C LEU A 66 7.76 -13.40 -3.69
N GLY A 67 8.81 -13.15 -2.90
CA GLY A 67 10.20 -13.05 -3.36
C GLY A 67 10.63 -11.65 -3.77
N LEU A 68 9.84 -10.61 -3.49
CA LEU A 68 10.27 -9.23 -3.67
C LEU A 68 11.31 -8.88 -2.59
N LYS A 69 12.51 -8.55 -3.05
CA LYS A 69 13.62 -8.22 -2.15
C LYS A 69 13.38 -6.84 -1.53
N SER A 70 13.26 -6.81 -0.21
CA SER A 70 13.47 -5.60 0.58
C SER A 70 14.86 -5.06 0.26
N LYS A 71 14.99 -3.76 0.01
CA LYS A 71 16.31 -3.12 -0.16
C LYS A 71 17.09 -3.03 1.15
N ILE A 72 16.48 -3.44 2.26
CA ILE A 72 17.09 -3.56 3.58
C ILE A 72 17.45 -5.04 3.74
N LYS A 73 18.74 -5.32 3.68
CA LYS A 73 19.35 -6.58 4.13
C LYS A 73 19.60 -6.49 5.63
#